data_AF-A0A1D6LBE0-F1
#
_entry.id   AF-A0A1D6LBE0-F1
#
_cell.length_a   1.000
_cell.length_b   1.000
_cell.length_c   1.000
_cell.angle_alpha   90.00
_cell.angle_beta   90.00
_cell.angle_gamma   90.00
#
_symmetry.space_group_name_H-M   'P 1'
#
loop_
_entity.id
_entity.type
_entity.pdbx_description
1 polymer ?
#
loop_
_entity_poly.entity_id
_entity_poly.type
_entity_poly.pdbx_seq_one_letter_code
_entity_poly.pdbx_strand_id
1 'polypeptide(L)'
;MLTAQPPPEVAGEDDSSFHHVFVEFMTKAAQFEELAESGERLLGRFREELEYFRRPQIPKESDVMNQILKSNCTVRMRSYVEAGCRLHYQNISNINQCELYSFGISSSEAGLKDHIKKAKTLLEELECLVENVYGITLTSSLSALEVSDSHCLDNMPSTDCYAMEEDKRADHLDMDVSLVTVMAMVRNMLKLDYTMQEKIVTALSLKTPASELEGYCLMWDLRPYIDDDVMRLAWNMCP
;
A
#
# COMPACT_ATOMS: atom_id res chain seq x y z
N MET A 1 18.45 -12.02 -61.23
CA MET A 1 18.22 -10.68 -60.67
C MET A 1 16.87 -10.22 -61.23
N LEU A 2 15.81 -9.92 -60.49
CA LEU A 2 15.56 -9.76 -59.07
C LEU A 2 14.16 -10.35 -58.76
N THR A 3 14.04 -11.11 -57.68
CA THR A 3 12.75 -11.51 -57.09
C THR A 3 12.27 -10.37 -56.19
N ALA A 4 11.10 -9.80 -56.49
CA ALA A 4 10.47 -8.78 -55.66
C ALA A 4 10.02 -9.40 -54.34
N GLN A 5 10.54 -8.85 -53.25
CA GLN A 5 10.20 -9.21 -51.88
C GLN A 5 8.89 -8.50 -51.51
N PRO A 6 7.88 -9.20 -50.94
CA PRO A 6 6.69 -8.52 -50.45
C PRO A 6 7.05 -7.64 -49.23
N PRO A 7 6.35 -6.51 -49.04
CA PRO A 7 6.60 -5.63 -47.90
C PRO A 7 6.33 -6.37 -46.59
N PRO A 8 7.05 -6.02 -45.50
CA PRO A 8 6.94 -6.72 -44.23
C PRO A 8 5.53 -6.55 -43.67
N GLU A 9 4.92 -7.66 -43.25
CA GLU A 9 3.79 -7.66 -42.33
C GLU A 9 4.13 -6.76 -41.15
N VAL A 10 3.35 -5.69 -40.98
CA VAL A 10 3.38 -4.87 -39.78
C VAL A 10 2.85 -5.76 -38.67
N ALA A 11 3.78 -6.36 -37.91
CA ALA A 11 3.46 -7.02 -36.67
C ALA A 11 2.76 -6.00 -35.76
N GLY A 12 1.59 -6.36 -35.24
CA GLY A 12 0.87 -5.55 -34.26
C GLY A 12 1.71 -5.38 -33.01
N GLU A 13 2.32 -4.20 -32.85
CA GLU A 13 3.12 -3.84 -31.66
C GLU A 13 2.33 -3.04 -30.63
N ASP A 14 1.10 -2.61 -30.93
CA ASP A 14 0.39 -1.62 -30.10
C ASP A 14 -0.29 -2.23 -28.85
N ASP A 15 -0.59 -3.52 -28.88
CA ASP A 15 -1.30 -4.21 -27.79
C ASP A 15 -0.37 -4.57 -26.61
N SER A 16 0.95 -4.61 -26.86
CA SER A 16 1.94 -4.99 -25.85
C SER A 16 2.21 -3.90 -24.80
N SER A 17 1.96 -2.63 -25.13
CA SER A 17 2.30 -1.52 -24.24
C SER A 17 1.28 -1.37 -23.11
N PHE A 18 0.00 -1.63 -23.36
CA PHE A 18 -1.07 -1.40 -22.38
C PHE A 18 -1.08 -2.46 -21.29
N HIS A 19 -1.03 -3.73 -21.68
CA HIS A 19 -0.86 -4.85 -20.76
C HIS A 19 0.42 -4.74 -19.93
N HIS A 20 1.52 -4.26 -20.51
CA HIS A 20 2.74 -4.00 -19.75
C HIS A 20 2.53 -2.96 -18.65
N VAL A 21 1.88 -1.83 -18.95
CA VAL A 21 1.60 -0.78 -17.95
C VAL A 21 0.69 -1.30 -16.84
N PHE A 22 -0.28 -2.15 -17.16
CA PHE A 22 -1.12 -2.78 -16.15
C PHE A 22 -0.36 -3.73 -15.23
N VAL A 23 0.49 -4.60 -15.79
CA VAL A 23 1.33 -5.51 -15.00
C VAL A 23 2.29 -4.72 -14.10
N GLU A 24 2.86 -3.63 -14.62
CA GLU A 24 3.68 -2.72 -13.83
C GLU A 24 2.88 -2.08 -12.68
N PHE A 25 1.66 -1.59 -12.97
CA PHE A 25 0.75 -1.04 -11.96
C PHE A 25 0.44 -2.07 -10.87
N MET A 26 0.08 -3.28 -11.24
CA MET A 26 -0.22 -4.34 -10.29
C MET A 26 1.02 -4.75 -9.47
N THR A 27 2.20 -4.78 -10.08
CA THR A 27 3.47 -4.98 -9.35
C THR A 27 3.68 -3.92 -8.28
N LYS A 28 3.38 -2.65 -8.59
CA LYS A 28 3.46 -1.54 -7.63
C LYS A 28 2.38 -1.61 -6.56
N ALA A 29 1.18 -2.07 -6.91
CA ALA A 29 0.12 -2.33 -5.93
C ALA A 29 0.54 -3.41 -4.92
N ALA A 30 1.14 -4.52 -5.37
CA ALA A 30 1.69 -5.55 -4.47
C ALA A 30 2.79 -4.97 -3.55
N GLN A 31 3.70 -4.16 -4.08
CA GLN A 31 4.72 -3.48 -3.26
C GLN A 31 4.10 -2.59 -2.18
N PHE A 32 2.98 -1.93 -2.49
CA PHE A 32 2.24 -1.15 -1.51
C PHE A 32 1.65 -2.04 -0.41
N GLU A 33 1.09 -3.20 -0.75
CA GLU A 33 0.55 -4.16 0.23
C GLU A 33 1.63 -4.71 1.16
N GLU A 34 2.77 -5.15 0.62
CA GLU A 34 3.92 -5.59 1.41
C GLU A 34 4.42 -4.48 2.35
N LEU A 35 4.42 -3.25 1.86
CA LEU A 35 4.79 -2.09 2.65
C LEU A 35 3.77 -1.86 3.78
N ALA A 36 2.46 -1.97 3.50
CA ALA A 36 1.39 -1.86 4.51
C ALA A 36 1.56 -2.87 5.66
N GLU A 37 1.87 -4.13 5.36
CA GLU A 37 2.17 -5.19 6.35
C GLU A 37 3.45 -4.86 7.15
N SER A 38 4.46 -4.28 6.50
CA SER A 38 5.66 -3.79 7.21
C SER A 38 5.33 -2.64 8.16
N GLY A 39 4.47 -1.71 7.74
CA GLY A 39 3.97 -0.61 8.57
C GLY A 39 3.20 -1.11 9.79
N GLU A 40 2.34 -2.10 9.61
CA GLU A 40 1.57 -2.73 10.69
C GLU A 40 2.49 -3.32 11.77
N ARG A 41 3.52 -4.07 11.37
CA ARG A 41 4.52 -4.64 12.29
C ARG A 41 5.28 -3.56 13.06
N LEU A 42 5.60 -2.43 12.42
CA LEU A 42 6.24 -1.30 13.08
C LEU A 42 5.30 -0.63 14.09
N LEU A 43 4.02 -0.49 13.76
CA LEU A 43 3.00 0.05 14.65
C LEU A 43 2.78 -0.86 15.87
N GLY A 44 2.72 -2.18 15.66
CA GLY A 44 2.63 -3.17 16.73
C GLY A 44 3.82 -3.08 17.70
N ARG A 45 5.04 -2.97 17.17
CA ARG A 45 6.24 -2.74 17.99
C ARG A 45 6.18 -1.43 18.75
N PHE A 46 5.77 -0.33 18.09
CA PHE A 46 5.61 0.96 18.75
C PHE A 46 4.64 0.85 19.94
N ARG A 47 3.51 0.14 19.78
CA ARG A 47 2.56 -0.13 20.86
C ARG A 47 3.19 -0.89 22.02
N GLU A 48 3.80 -2.04 21.74
CA GLU A 48 4.43 -2.88 22.77
C GLU A 48 5.49 -2.13 23.57
N GLU A 49 6.38 -1.42 22.88
CA GLU A 49 7.47 -0.65 23.48
C GLU A 49 6.91 0.52 24.32
N LEU A 50 5.86 1.19 23.83
CA LEU A 50 5.22 2.30 24.52
C LEU A 50 4.43 1.84 25.76
N GLU A 51 3.75 0.71 25.70
CA GLU A 51 3.08 0.12 26.86
C GLU A 51 4.07 -0.30 27.93
N TYR A 52 5.18 -0.93 27.52
CA TYR A 52 6.25 -1.27 28.44
C TYR A 52 6.85 -0.01 29.08
N PHE A 53 7.13 1.01 28.27
CA PHE A 53 7.66 2.30 28.72
C PHE A 53 6.75 3.01 29.75
N ARG A 54 5.42 2.81 29.65
CA ARG A 54 4.41 3.41 30.53
C ARG A 54 3.98 2.53 31.69
N ARG A 55 4.52 1.32 31.81
CA ARG A 55 4.10 0.34 32.81
C ARG A 55 4.05 0.98 34.21
N PRO A 56 2.98 0.77 35.00
CA PRO A 56 2.94 1.30 36.36
C PRO A 56 4.03 0.67 37.25
N GLN A 57 4.43 1.40 38.30
CA GLN A 57 5.33 0.83 39.29
C GLN A 57 4.70 -0.41 39.91
N ILE A 58 5.54 -1.39 40.24
CA ILE A 58 5.09 -2.54 41.02
C ILE A 58 4.61 -2.04 42.39
N PRO A 59 3.34 -2.30 42.78
CA PRO A 59 2.80 -1.86 44.07
C PRO A 59 3.63 -2.41 45.22
N LYS A 60 4.00 -1.56 46.18
CA LYS A 60 4.78 -1.94 47.37
C LYS A 60 3.92 -2.02 48.63
N GLU A 61 2.66 -1.61 48.53
CA GLU A 61 1.69 -1.47 49.62
C GLU A 61 1.01 -2.80 49.97
N SER A 62 1.01 -3.78 49.05
CA SER A 62 0.46 -5.11 49.30
C SER A 62 1.43 -5.95 50.13
N ASP A 63 0.97 -6.50 51.26
CA ASP A 63 1.78 -7.37 52.13
C ASP A 63 2.35 -8.58 51.39
N VAL A 64 1.55 -9.17 50.50
CA VAL A 64 1.98 -10.30 49.65
C VAL A 64 3.06 -9.85 48.67
N MET A 65 2.86 -8.70 48.01
CA MET A 65 3.85 -8.19 47.05
C MET A 65 5.16 -7.79 47.75
N ASN A 66 5.05 -7.20 48.93
CA ASN A 66 6.18 -6.80 49.75
C ASN A 66 6.96 -8.02 50.27
N GLN A 67 6.26 -9.11 50.67
CA GLN A 67 6.90 -10.39 50.98
C GLN A 67 7.64 -10.97 49.77
N ILE A 68 7.01 -10.99 48.58
CA ILE A 68 7.64 -11.52 47.35
C ILE A 68 8.91 -10.76 47.00
N LEU A 69 8.87 -9.42 47.09
CA LEU A 69 10.02 -8.55 46.84
C LEU A 69 11.14 -8.79 47.87
N LYS A 70 10.78 -8.91 49.16
CA LYS A 70 11.75 -9.15 50.24
C LYS A 70 12.37 -10.54 50.18
N SER A 71 11.59 -11.57 49.85
CA SER A 71 12.07 -12.95 49.77
C SER A 71 12.94 -13.21 48.53
N ASN A 72 12.83 -12.38 47.48
CA ASN A 72 13.56 -12.52 46.22
C ASN A 72 14.43 -11.27 45.88
N CYS A 73 15.21 -10.77 46.84
CA CYS A 73 16.08 -9.59 46.69
C CYS A 73 17.33 -9.80 45.80
N THR A 74 17.19 -10.48 44.67
CA THR A 74 18.30 -10.60 43.71
C THR A 74 18.58 -9.25 43.04
N VAL A 75 19.81 -9.05 42.57
CA VAL A 75 20.18 -7.86 41.76
C VAL A 75 19.24 -7.76 40.54
N ARG A 76 18.95 -8.89 39.89
CA ARG A 76 18.02 -8.98 38.76
C ARG A 76 16.60 -8.51 39.10
N MET A 77 16.04 -8.93 40.23
CA MET A 77 14.68 -8.54 40.65
C MET A 77 14.59 -7.02 40.90
N ARG A 78 15.60 -6.43 41.54
CA ARG A 78 15.66 -4.97 41.72
C ARG A 78 15.70 -4.21 40.39
N SER A 79 16.52 -4.67 39.45
CA SER A 79 16.54 -4.10 38.09
C SER A 79 15.19 -4.21 37.39
N TYR A 80 14.43 -5.31 37.52
CA TYR A 80 13.08 -5.38 36.93
C TYR A 80 12.07 -4.44 37.57
N VAL A 81 12.13 -4.26 38.89
CA VAL A 81 11.22 -3.39 39.64
C VAL A 81 11.44 -1.92 39.28
N GLU A 82 12.70 -1.53 39.08
CA GLU A 82 13.07 -0.14 38.80
C GLU A 82 12.85 0.26 37.33
N ALA A 83 12.67 -0.70 36.40
CA ALA A 83 12.75 -0.44 34.96
C ALA A 83 11.47 0.13 34.34
N GLY A 84 10.31 -0.13 34.96
CA GLY A 84 9.02 0.34 34.46
C GLY A 84 8.71 1.81 34.78
N CYS A 85 9.61 2.56 35.41
CA CYS A 85 9.20 3.73 36.21
C CYS A 85 9.63 5.08 35.62
N ARG A 86 8.84 5.70 34.73
CA ARG A 86 9.03 7.14 34.39
C ARG A 86 7.99 8.11 34.93
N LEU A 87 6.89 7.63 35.53
CA LEU A 87 5.82 8.54 35.96
C LEU A 87 6.03 9.20 37.33
N HIS A 88 7.07 8.89 38.14
CA HIS A 88 7.26 9.71 39.36
C HIS A 88 8.63 9.90 40.05
N TYR A 89 9.77 9.24 39.75
CA TYR A 89 11.01 9.60 40.49
C TYR A 89 12.29 9.48 39.67
N GLN A 90 13.04 10.60 39.64
CA GLN A 90 14.31 10.84 38.95
C GLN A 90 15.53 10.18 39.63
N ASN A 91 15.49 8.91 40.01
CA ASN A 91 16.70 8.29 40.61
C ASN A 91 17.26 7.10 39.83
N ILE A 92 18.58 7.19 39.70
CA ILE A 92 19.44 6.59 38.69
C ILE A 92 19.78 5.15 39.09
N SER A 93 19.42 4.19 38.24
CA SER A 93 19.91 2.79 38.22
C SER A 93 19.45 2.05 36.95
N ASN A 94 18.30 2.45 36.37
CA ASN A 94 17.69 1.77 35.21
C ASN A 94 17.79 2.51 33.87
N ILE A 95 18.83 3.34 33.74
CA ILE A 95 19.08 4.15 32.56
C ILE A 95 19.09 3.28 31.29
N ASN A 96 19.76 2.12 31.31
CA ASN A 96 19.95 1.29 30.11
C ASN A 96 18.64 0.70 29.56
N GLN A 97 17.69 0.26 30.40
CA GLN A 97 16.41 -0.26 29.91
C GLN A 97 15.51 0.89 29.42
N CYS A 98 15.42 1.99 30.16
CA CYS A 98 14.67 3.17 29.70
C CYS A 98 15.24 3.75 28.39
N GLU A 99 16.56 3.74 28.22
CA GLU A 99 17.22 4.12 26.96
C GLU A 99 16.87 3.13 25.84
N LEU A 100 16.83 1.84 26.12
CA LEU A 100 16.45 0.81 25.15
C LEU A 100 15.00 0.98 24.66
N TYR A 101 14.03 1.17 25.56
CA TYR A 101 12.63 1.39 25.19
C TYR A 101 12.43 2.75 24.50
N SER A 102 13.10 3.80 24.97
CA SER A 102 13.09 5.10 24.30
C SER A 102 13.69 5.02 22.89
N PHE A 103 14.75 4.21 22.72
CA PHE A 103 15.36 3.94 21.43
C PHE A 103 14.43 3.10 20.54
N GLY A 104 13.78 2.06 21.07
CA GLY A 104 12.81 1.22 20.37
C GLY A 104 11.61 2.01 19.86
N ILE A 105 11.04 2.89 20.70
CA ILE A 105 9.97 3.81 20.32
C ILE A 105 10.45 4.76 19.21
N SER A 106 11.62 5.39 19.37
CA SER A 106 12.16 6.33 18.38
C SER A 106 12.48 5.64 17.05
N SER A 107 13.00 4.41 17.09
CA SER A 107 13.27 3.59 15.91
C SER A 107 11.98 3.21 15.19
N SER A 108 10.93 2.84 15.92
CA SER A 108 9.64 2.49 15.35
C SER A 108 8.95 3.71 14.74
N GLU A 109 9.01 4.86 15.41
CA GLU A 109 8.51 6.14 14.88
C GLU A 109 9.26 6.55 13.60
N ALA A 110 10.58 6.45 13.58
CA ALA A 110 11.38 6.72 12.39
C ALA A 110 11.04 5.76 11.24
N GLY A 111 10.87 4.46 11.54
CA GLY A 111 10.44 3.46 10.57
C GLY A 111 9.05 3.73 10.00
N LEU A 112 8.10 4.16 10.83
CA LEU A 112 6.75 4.53 10.39
C LEU A 112 6.76 5.79 9.52
N LYS A 113 7.61 6.77 9.84
CA LYS A 113 7.79 7.96 8.98
C LYS A 113 8.42 7.60 7.63
N ASP A 114 9.36 6.66 7.61
CA ASP A 114 9.95 6.14 6.37
C ASP A 114 8.91 5.36 5.53
N HIS A 115 8.10 4.52 6.20
CA HIS A 115 6.95 3.83 5.61
C HIS A 115 6.02 4.80 4.87
N ILE A 116 5.58 5.88 5.53
CA ILE A 116 4.69 6.87 4.92
C ILE A 116 5.33 7.53 3.70
N LYS A 117 6.63 7.86 3.76
CA LYS A 117 7.33 8.43 2.59
C LYS A 117 7.34 7.46 1.41
N LYS A 118 7.67 6.19 1.65
CA LYS A 118 7.71 5.16 0.60
C LYS A 118 6.33 4.89 0.02
N ALA A 119 5.30 4.79 0.87
CA ALA A 119 3.92 4.58 0.45
C ALA A 119 3.42 5.75 -0.42
N LYS A 120 3.79 6.98 -0.05
CA LYS A 120 3.49 8.17 -0.85
C LYS A 120 4.16 8.11 -2.23
N THR A 121 5.45 7.77 -2.30
CA THR A 121 6.16 7.62 -3.57
C THR A 121 5.52 6.55 -4.47
N LEU A 122 5.18 5.38 -3.91
CA LEU A 122 4.48 4.34 -4.66
C LEU A 122 3.11 4.82 -5.16
N LEU A 123 2.38 5.59 -4.36
CA LEU A 123 1.08 6.14 -4.76
C LEU A 123 1.21 7.16 -5.90
N GLU A 124 2.25 7.98 -5.88
CA GLU A 124 2.58 8.92 -6.97
C GLU A 124 2.95 8.17 -8.26
N GLU A 125 3.71 7.08 -8.15
CA GLU A 125 4.03 6.19 -9.29
C GLU A 125 2.79 5.53 -9.87
N LEU A 126 1.91 4.98 -9.01
CA LEU A 126 0.63 4.37 -9.41
C LEU A 126 -0.28 5.38 -10.13
N GLU A 127 -0.32 6.63 -9.66
CA GLU A 127 -1.10 7.68 -10.31
C GLU A 127 -0.55 8.04 -11.70
N CYS A 128 0.78 8.12 -11.84
CA CYS A 128 1.41 8.32 -13.15
C CYS A 128 1.06 7.19 -14.13
N LEU A 129 1.04 5.93 -13.67
CA LEU A 129 0.64 4.79 -14.51
C LEU A 129 -0.83 4.88 -14.96
N VAL A 130 -1.75 5.30 -14.07
CA VAL A 130 -3.15 5.53 -14.44
C VAL A 130 -3.29 6.65 -15.48
N GLU A 131 -2.54 7.75 -15.33
CA GLU A 131 -2.53 8.85 -16.30
C GLU A 131 -1.98 8.43 -17.66
N ASN A 132 -0.91 7.62 -17.69
CA ASN A 132 -0.33 7.09 -18.92
C ASN A 132 -1.35 6.25 -19.70
N VAL A 133 -2.05 5.35 -19.00
CA VAL A 133 -3.09 4.49 -19.58
C VAL A 133 -4.25 5.32 -20.14
N TYR A 134 -4.70 6.34 -19.41
CA TYR A 134 -5.74 7.25 -19.90
C TYR A 134 -5.33 7.96 -21.20
N GLY A 135 -4.06 8.38 -21.30
CA GLY A 135 -3.50 8.98 -22.52
C GLY A 135 -3.45 8.01 -23.70
N ILE A 136 -3.08 6.75 -23.46
CA ILE A 136 -3.08 5.68 -24.48
C ILE A 136 -4.51 5.44 -24.97
N THR A 137 -5.47 5.18 -24.07
CA THR A 137 -6.88 4.90 -24.45
C THR A 137 -7.51 6.05 -25.23
N LEU A 138 -7.25 7.30 -24.85
CA LEU A 138 -7.76 8.47 -25.56
C LEU A 138 -7.18 8.60 -26.97
N THR A 139 -5.89 8.31 -27.14
CA THR A 139 -5.22 8.33 -28.45
C THR A 139 -5.77 7.24 -29.36
N SER A 140 -5.89 6.01 -28.87
CA SER A 140 -6.48 4.89 -29.63
C SER A 140 -7.93 5.17 -30.04
N SER A 141 -8.72 5.78 -29.16
CA SER A 141 -10.12 6.15 -29.44
C SER A 141 -10.23 7.23 -30.54
N LEU A 142 -9.34 8.23 -30.52
CA LEU A 142 -9.30 9.27 -31.55
C LEU A 142 -8.84 8.69 -32.90
N SER A 143 -7.82 7.84 -32.91
CA SER A 143 -7.36 7.17 -34.13
C SER A 143 -8.42 6.22 -34.71
N ALA A 144 -9.21 5.54 -33.88
CA ALA A 144 -10.34 4.72 -34.34
C ALA A 144 -11.44 5.56 -35.01
N LEU A 145 -11.71 6.77 -34.51
CA LEU A 145 -12.69 7.70 -35.07
C LEU A 145 -12.22 8.27 -36.43
N GLU A 146 -10.93 8.63 -36.55
CA GLU A 146 -10.35 9.14 -37.80
C GLU A 146 -10.34 8.10 -38.94
N VAL A 147 -10.18 6.81 -38.61
CA VAL A 147 -10.25 5.72 -39.59
C VAL A 147 -11.68 5.53 -40.11
N SER A 148 -12.70 5.76 -39.28
CA SER A 148 -14.12 5.62 -39.65
C SER A 148 -14.61 6.70 -40.63
N ASP A 149 -14.06 7.93 -40.57
CA ASP A 149 -14.48 9.04 -41.45
C ASP A 149 -13.82 9.03 -42.84
N SER A 150 -12.87 8.11 -43.08
CA SER A 150 -12.08 8.06 -44.33
C SER A 150 -12.66 7.19 -45.45
N HIS A 151 -13.85 6.60 -45.25
CA HIS A 151 -14.50 5.73 -46.25
C HIS A 151 -15.90 6.22 -46.64
N CYS A 152 -15.96 7.43 -47.19
CA CYS A 152 -17.06 7.82 -48.06
C CYS A 152 -16.47 8.65 -49.18
N LEU A 153 -16.19 8.03 -50.33
CA LEU A 153 -16.57 8.49 -51.66
C LEU A 153 -16.11 7.46 -52.72
N ASP A 154 -17.11 6.99 -53.48
CA ASP A 154 -17.10 6.26 -54.75
C ASP A 154 -16.96 4.71 -54.83
N ASN A 155 -18.14 4.12 -55.09
CA ASN A 155 -18.47 3.05 -56.07
C ASN A 155 -18.53 1.55 -55.67
N MET A 156 -19.78 1.11 -55.42
CA MET A 156 -20.48 -0.13 -55.86
C MET A 156 -20.08 -1.49 -55.22
N PRO A 157 -21.06 -2.41 -54.94
CA PRO A 157 -20.96 -3.35 -53.83
C PRO A 157 -20.35 -4.69 -54.25
N SER A 158 -19.44 -5.17 -53.41
CA SER A 158 -19.16 -6.60 -53.27
C SER A 158 -19.37 -6.98 -51.82
N THR A 159 -20.48 -7.70 -51.63
CA THR A 159 -20.88 -8.47 -50.46
C THR A 159 -19.73 -9.32 -49.92
N ASP A 160 -19.67 -9.39 -48.59
CA ASP A 160 -18.81 -10.18 -47.71
C ASP A 160 -17.38 -9.68 -47.52
N CYS A 161 -17.13 -8.98 -46.39
CA CYS A 161 -15.94 -9.12 -45.52
C CYS A 161 -15.84 -8.12 -44.33
N TYR A 162 -16.74 -7.15 -44.12
CA TYR A 162 -16.49 -6.07 -43.15
C TYR A 162 -16.90 -6.33 -41.68
N ALA A 163 -17.51 -7.46 -41.35
CA ALA A 163 -18.09 -7.68 -40.01
C ALA A 163 -17.14 -8.26 -38.95
N MET A 164 -15.94 -8.76 -39.30
CA MET A 164 -15.05 -9.42 -38.32
C MET A 164 -14.04 -8.49 -37.64
N GLU A 165 -13.68 -7.36 -38.24
CA GLU A 165 -12.70 -6.42 -37.69
C GLU A 165 -13.32 -5.44 -36.69
N GLU A 166 -14.59 -5.08 -36.89
CA GLU A 166 -15.34 -4.20 -35.99
C GLU A 166 -15.67 -4.89 -34.66
N ASP A 167 -16.02 -6.19 -34.73
CA ASP A 167 -16.34 -7.04 -33.56
C ASP A 167 -15.11 -7.22 -32.66
N LYS A 168 -13.94 -7.54 -33.24
CA LYS A 168 -12.67 -7.66 -32.49
C LYS A 168 -12.19 -6.34 -31.88
N ARG A 169 -12.42 -5.21 -32.54
CA ARG A 169 -12.04 -3.88 -32.03
C ARG A 169 -12.94 -3.42 -30.89
N ALA A 170 -14.24 -3.69 -30.99
CA ALA A 170 -15.18 -3.40 -29.91
C ALA A 170 -14.85 -4.21 -28.65
N ASP A 171 -14.55 -5.50 -28.80
CA ASP A 171 -14.13 -6.37 -27.68
C ASP A 171 -12.82 -5.89 -27.02
N HIS A 172 -11.86 -5.38 -27.82
CA HIS A 172 -10.59 -4.86 -27.31
C HIS A 172 -10.77 -3.55 -26.52
N LEU A 173 -11.59 -2.63 -27.03
CA LEU A 173 -11.90 -1.37 -26.37
C LEU A 173 -12.67 -1.58 -25.06
N ASP A 174 -13.56 -2.58 -24.99
CA ASP A 174 -14.29 -2.95 -23.76
C ASP A 174 -13.34 -3.48 -22.67
N MET A 175 -12.33 -4.26 -23.07
CA MET A 175 -11.27 -4.75 -22.18
C MET A 175 -10.37 -3.61 -21.67
N ASP A 176 -9.95 -2.69 -22.54
CA ASP A 176 -9.09 -1.56 -22.16
C ASP A 176 -9.78 -0.63 -21.17
N VAL A 177 -11.04 -0.28 -21.44
CA VAL A 177 -11.88 0.54 -20.55
C VAL A 177 -12.07 -0.15 -19.19
N SER A 178 -12.27 -1.46 -19.19
CA SER A 178 -12.35 -2.25 -17.95
C SER A 178 -11.05 -2.19 -17.14
N LEU A 179 -9.89 -2.30 -17.81
CA LEU A 179 -8.58 -2.24 -17.17
C LEU A 179 -8.31 -0.87 -16.54
N VAL A 180 -8.55 0.22 -17.30
CA VAL A 180 -8.42 1.60 -16.80
C VAL A 180 -9.29 1.82 -15.56
N THR A 181 -10.52 1.33 -15.63
CA THR A 181 -11.49 1.46 -14.54
C THR A 181 -10.99 0.73 -13.29
N VAL A 182 -10.51 -0.50 -13.43
CA VAL A 182 -9.98 -1.28 -12.30
C VAL A 182 -8.72 -0.64 -11.72
N MET A 183 -7.77 -0.18 -12.55
CA MET A 183 -6.59 0.55 -12.08
C MET A 183 -6.98 1.80 -11.27
N ALA A 184 -7.93 2.58 -11.78
CA ALA A 184 -8.41 3.78 -11.09
C ALA A 184 -9.07 3.44 -9.74
N MET A 185 -9.87 2.36 -9.68
CA MET A 185 -10.47 1.87 -8.44
C MET A 185 -9.40 1.45 -7.43
N VAL A 186 -8.44 0.61 -7.82
CA VAL A 186 -7.33 0.16 -6.98
C VAL A 186 -6.54 1.35 -6.45
N ARG A 187 -6.11 2.27 -7.31
CA ARG A 187 -5.36 3.46 -6.89
C ARG A 187 -6.15 4.33 -5.90
N ASN A 188 -7.46 4.46 -6.08
CA ASN A 188 -8.30 5.25 -5.17
C ASN A 188 -8.44 4.58 -3.79
N MET A 189 -8.62 3.26 -3.74
CA MET A 189 -8.63 2.50 -2.49
C MET A 189 -7.30 2.63 -1.75
N LEU A 190 -6.18 2.43 -2.45
CA LEU A 190 -4.84 2.58 -1.88
C LEU A 190 -4.57 4.00 -1.38
N LYS A 191 -5.10 5.03 -2.05
CA LYS A 191 -5.01 6.42 -1.58
C LYS A 191 -5.75 6.66 -0.27
N LEU A 192 -6.95 6.09 -0.13
CA LEU A 192 -7.73 6.21 1.11
C LEU A 192 -7.05 5.47 2.27
N ASP A 193 -6.55 4.26 2.00
CA ASP A 193 -5.76 3.47 2.96
C ASP A 193 -4.48 4.22 3.38
N TYR A 194 -3.71 4.75 2.43
CA TYR A 194 -2.57 5.63 2.70
C TYR A 194 -2.94 6.82 3.60
N THR A 195 -4.05 7.50 3.28
CA THR A 195 -4.47 8.70 4.03
C THR A 195 -4.82 8.34 5.48
N MET A 196 -5.42 7.17 5.71
CA MET A 196 -5.66 6.65 7.05
C MET A 196 -4.34 6.35 7.77
N GLN A 197 -3.43 5.64 7.12
CA GLN A 197 -2.11 5.29 7.68
C GLN A 197 -1.32 6.56 8.05
N GLU A 198 -1.29 7.58 7.19
CA GLU A 198 -0.61 8.85 7.42
C GLU A 198 -1.18 9.59 8.65
N LYS A 199 -2.51 9.60 8.80
CA LYS A 199 -3.17 10.18 9.98
C LYS A 199 -2.81 9.44 11.26
N ILE A 200 -2.79 8.11 11.22
CA ILE A 200 -2.37 7.28 12.35
C ILE A 200 -0.95 7.64 12.75
N VAL A 201 0.01 7.57 11.80
CA VAL A 201 1.44 7.85 12.08
C VAL A 201 1.63 9.27 12.62
N THR A 202 0.88 10.25 12.11
CA THR A 202 0.96 11.64 12.56
C THR A 202 0.40 11.84 13.98
N ALA A 203 -0.58 11.03 14.38
CA ALA A 203 -1.19 11.08 15.71
C ALA A 203 -0.37 10.35 16.79
N LEU A 204 0.61 9.54 16.40
CA LEU A 204 1.43 8.80 17.36
C LEU A 204 2.26 9.73 18.23
N SER A 205 2.21 9.49 19.54
CA SER A 205 2.99 10.21 20.52
C SER A 205 3.22 9.38 21.77
N LEU A 206 4.21 9.78 22.58
CA LEU A 206 4.42 9.22 23.92
C LEU A 206 3.22 9.41 24.86
N LYS A 207 2.19 10.18 24.48
CA LYS A 207 0.97 10.43 25.26
C LYS A 207 -0.28 9.75 24.70
N THR A 208 -0.22 9.16 23.51
CA THR A 208 -1.36 8.47 22.87
C THR A 208 -1.92 7.38 23.77
N PRO A 209 -3.17 7.44 24.25
CA PRO A 209 -3.77 6.45 25.14
C PRO A 209 -3.73 5.03 24.56
N ALA A 210 -3.64 4.00 25.42
CA ALA A 210 -3.60 2.61 24.98
C ALA A 210 -4.85 2.20 24.18
N SER A 211 -6.04 2.68 24.58
CA SER A 211 -7.29 2.42 23.86
C SER A 211 -7.31 3.04 22.46
N GLU A 212 -6.67 4.20 22.28
CA GLU A 212 -6.57 4.87 20.99
C GLU A 212 -5.57 4.15 20.08
N LEU A 213 -4.45 3.71 20.66
CA LEU A 213 -3.42 2.96 19.96
C LEU A 213 -3.92 1.59 19.50
N GLU A 214 -4.72 0.91 20.32
CA GLU A 214 -5.41 -0.32 19.92
C GLU A 214 -6.35 -0.09 18.73
N GLY A 215 -7.11 1.02 18.77
CA GLY A 215 -7.95 1.44 17.65
C GLY A 215 -7.13 1.70 16.37
N TYR A 216 -5.96 2.31 16.49
CA TYR A 216 -5.05 2.50 15.35
C TYR A 216 -4.53 1.20 14.78
N CYS A 217 -4.08 0.26 15.64
CA CYS A 217 -3.66 -1.06 15.20
C CYS A 217 -4.79 -1.79 14.47
N LEU A 218 -6.00 -1.78 15.04
CA LEU A 218 -7.17 -2.43 14.44
C LEU A 218 -7.52 -1.83 13.07
N MET A 219 -7.53 -0.51 12.95
CA MET A 219 -7.81 0.15 11.66
C MET A 219 -6.76 -0.18 10.60
N TRP A 220 -5.49 -0.31 11.00
CA TRP A 220 -4.39 -0.68 10.10
C TRP A 220 -4.47 -2.13 9.65
N ASP A 221 -4.84 -3.05 10.55
CA ASP A 221 -5.02 -4.48 10.28
C ASP A 221 -6.24 -4.74 9.39
N LEU A 222 -7.39 -4.12 9.71
CA LEU A 222 -8.64 -4.34 8.97
C LEU A 222 -8.69 -3.68 7.59
N ARG A 223 -7.83 -2.70 7.31
CA ARG A 223 -7.74 -1.97 6.03
C ARG A 223 -9.11 -1.65 5.40
N PRO A 224 -10.01 -0.92 6.10
CA PRO A 224 -11.43 -0.82 5.73
C PRO A 224 -11.73 -0.08 4.42
N TYR A 225 -10.72 0.52 3.78
CA TYR A 225 -10.85 1.18 2.49
C TYR A 225 -10.45 0.30 1.30
N ILE A 226 -9.93 -0.90 1.58
CA ILE A 226 -9.57 -1.88 0.56
C ILE A 226 -10.74 -2.82 0.37
N ASP A 227 -11.21 -2.91 -0.88
CA ASP A 227 -12.20 -3.88 -1.29
C ASP A 227 -11.48 -5.11 -1.88
N ASP A 228 -11.53 -6.22 -1.15
CA ASP A 228 -10.89 -7.49 -1.55
C ASP A 228 -11.46 -8.05 -2.86
N ASP A 229 -12.73 -7.78 -3.17
CA ASP A 229 -13.34 -8.23 -4.42
C ASP A 229 -12.77 -7.47 -5.62
N VAL A 230 -12.53 -6.17 -5.47
CA VAL A 230 -11.88 -5.34 -6.49
C VAL A 230 -10.41 -5.72 -6.65
N MET A 231 -9.68 -5.94 -5.56
CA MET A 231 -8.29 -6.40 -5.63
C MET A 231 -8.18 -7.76 -6.32
N ARG A 232 -9.04 -8.71 -5.96
CA ARG A 232 -9.10 -10.04 -6.59
C ARG A 232 -9.49 -9.96 -8.07
N LEU A 233 -10.42 -9.06 -8.43
CA LEU A 233 -10.75 -8.79 -9.83
C LEU A 233 -9.52 -8.29 -10.59
N ALA A 234 -8.79 -7.32 -10.04
CA ALA A 234 -7.58 -6.78 -10.65
C ALA A 234 -6.51 -7.86 -10.86
N TRP A 235 -6.29 -8.73 -9.86
CA TRP A 235 -5.35 -9.83 -9.99
C TRP A 235 -5.75 -10.86 -11.05
N ASN A 236 -7.05 -11.11 -11.23
CA ASN A 236 -7.54 -12.01 -12.27
C ASN A 236 -7.41 -11.42 -13.69
N MET A 237 -7.21 -10.11 -13.81
CA MET A 237 -6.96 -9.43 -15.09
C MET A 237 -5.47 -9.41 -15.47
N CYS A 238 -4.57 -9.86 -14.59
CA CYS A 238 -3.17 -10.04 -14.95
C CYS A 238 -3.02 -11.22 -15.94
N PRO A 239 -2.16 -11.08 -16.98
CA PRO A 239 -1.88 -12.15 -17.95
C PRO A 239 -1.25 -13.41 -17.35
#